data_AF-A0A4Y2IVC5-F1
#
_entry.id   AF-A0A4Y2IVC5-F1
#
_cell.length_a   1.000
_cell.length_b   1.000
_cell.length_c   1.000
_cell.angle_alpha   90.00
_cell.angle_beta   90.00
_cell.angle_gamma   90.00
#
_symmetry.space_group_name_H-M   'P 1'
#
loop_
_entity.id
_entity.type
_entity.pdbx_description
1 polymer ?
#
loop_
_entity_poly.entity_id
_entity_poly.type
_entity_poly.pdbx_seq_one_letter_code
_entity_poly.pdbx_strand_id
1 'polypeptide(L)'
;MLSMYVDVEQRNWDTILPFVTFAYNSAKQDTTGFSPFFLVHGRDIVTPLDVILPHDTENHADNYVQQLITRAEEARQLAKLHILDAQAVDKRRYDERHRPVNYNVGGLGWVFTPVRKVGLSEKLLRRYFGPYRITRRLSDVTYEVQSIEVTSRRQSKKDIVHVLRLKPYCDPQRQLDDAGVHRIPRRPVTRSQTRLQRDADSS
;
A
#
# COMPACT_ATOMS: atom_id res chain seq x y z
N MET A 1 -2.26 0.00 -13.59
CA MET A 1 -2.26 -0.24 -15.06
C MET A 1 -3.66 -0.26 -15.63
N LEU A 2 -4.58 -1.11 -15.15
CA LEU A 2 -5.93 -1.20 -15.72
C LEU A 2 -6.70 0.14 -15.71
N SER A 3 -6.64 0.89 -14.61
CA SER A 3 -7.29 2.20 -14.45
C SER A 3 -6.88 3.26 -15.47
N MET A 4 -5.78 3.06 -16.21
CA MET A 4 -5.29 4.00 -17.22
C MET A 4 -5.97 3.80 -18.58
N TYR A 5 -6.58 2.64 -18.80
CA TYR A 5 -7.22 2.23 -20.06
C TYR A 5 -8.75 2.08 -19.93
N VAL A 6 -9.25 1.98 -18.70
CA VAL A 6 -10.68 1.86 -18.41
C VAL A 6 -11.36 3.20 -18.66
N ASP A 7 -12.53 3.15 -19.30
CA ASP A 7 -13.35 4.33 -19.60
C ASP A 7 -13.95 4.95 -18.32
N VAL A 8 -14.42 6.19 -18.39
CA VAL A 8 -15.04 6.92 -17.27
C VAL A 8 -16.20 6.14 -16.65
N GLU A 9 -16.96 5.42 -17.48
CA GLU A 9 -18.08 4.58 -17.05
C GLU A 9 -17.65 3.20 -16.51
N GLN A 10 -16.36 2.85 -16.64
CA GLN A 10 -15.78 1.57 -16.21
C GLN A 10 -16.48 0.33 -16.75
N ARG A 11 -17.04 0.41 -17.96
CA ARG A 11 -17.80 -0.70 -18.58
C ARG A 11 -16.96 -1.62 -19.46
N ASN A 12 -15.76 -1.21 -19.86
CA ASN A 12 -14.89 -1.90 -20.82
C ASN A 12 -13.71 -2.65 -20.20
N TRP A 13 -13.69 -2.79 -18.87
CA TRP A 13 -12.55 -3.37 -18.15
C TRP A 13 -12.29 -4.83 -18.52
N ASP A 14 -13.35 -5.57 -18.84
CA ASP A 14 -13.34 -6.98 -19.24
C ASP A 14 -12.63 -7.18 -20.58
N THR A 15 -12.86 -6.28 -21.52
CA THR A 15 -12.28 -6.30 -22.86
C THR A 15 -10.79 -5.95 -22.83
N ILE A 16 -10.38 -5.08 -21.89
CA ILE A 16 -8.99 -4.63 -21.76
C ILE A 16 -8.14 -5.60 -20.92
N LEU A 17 -8.77 -6.38 -20.04
CA LEU A 17 -8.08 -7.28 -19.12
C LEU A 17 -7.08 -8.23 -19.80
N PRO A 18 -7.39 -8.89 -20.94
CA PRO A 18 -6.44 -9.78 -21.61
C PRO A 18 -5.17 -9.06 -22.05
N PHE A 19 -5.29 -7.82 -22.56
CA PHE A 19 -4.14 -7.03 -23.03
C PHE A 19 -3.23 -6.60 -21.87
N VAL A 20 -3.82 -6.18 -20.75
CA VAL A 20 -3.04 -5.83 -19.54
C VAL A 20 -2.38 -7.06 -18.95
N THR A 21 -3.06 -8.21 -18.96
CA THR A 21 -2.50 -9.49 -18.49
C THR A 21 -1.31 -9.90 -19.36
N PHE A 22 -1.44 -9.80 -20.68
CA PHE A 22 -0.35 -10.06 -21.61
C PHE A 22 0.84 -9.15 -21.33
N ALA A 23 0.62 -7.83 -21.23
CA ALA A 23 1.68 -6.85 -20.97
C ALA A 23 2.39 -7.08 -19.62
N TYR A 24 1.64 -7.43 -18.57
CA TYR A 24 2.20 -7.75 -17.26
C TYR A 24 3.04 -9.03 -17.29
N ASN A 25 2.59 -10.05 -18.02
CA ASN A 25 3.31 -11.31 -18.13
C ASN A 25 4.54 -11.22 -19.05
N SER A 26 4.54 -10.32 -20.04
CA SER A 26 5.66 -10.12 -20.96
C SER A 26 6.73 -9.17 -20.43
N ALA A 27 6.36 -8.20 -19.60
CA ALA A 27 7.30 -7.22 -19.06
C ALA A 27 8.29 -7.87 -18.07
N LYS A 28 9.55 -7.45 -18.13
CA LYS A 28 10.56 -7.79 -17.12
C LYS A 28 10.23 -7.06 -15.83
N GLN A 29 10.22 -7.77 -14.70
CA GLN A 29 10.03 -7.17 -13.39
C GLN A 29 11.38 -6.85 -12.76
N ASP A 30 11.54 -5.65 -12.19
CA ASP A 30 12.81 -5.23 -11.58
C ASP A 30 13.23 -6.15 -10.41
N THR A 31 12.27 -6.64 -9.64
CA THR A 31 12.54 -7.49 -8.47
C THR A 31 13.05 -8.88 -8.85
N THR A 32 12.56 -9.45 -9.95
CA THR A 32 12.98 -10.80 -10.38
C THR A 32 14.07 -10.73 -11.45
N GLY A 33 14.17 -9.65 -12.20
CA GLY A 33 15.03 -9.48 -13.37
C GLY A 33 14.51 -10.18 -14.64
N PHE A 34 13.41 -10.94 -14.53
CA PHE A 34 12.87 -11.77 -15.61
C PHE A 34 11.39 -11.48 -15.84
N SER A 35 10.90 -11.84 -17.03
CA SER A 35 9.47 -11.85 -17.33
C SER A 35 8.79 -13.03 -16.63
N PRO A 36 7.57 -12.86 -16.07
CA PRO A 36 6.80 -13.97 -15.53
C PRO A 36 6.59 -15.11 -16.53
N PHE A 37 6.35 -14.80 -17.80
CA PHE A 37 6.19 -15.80 -18.86
C PHE A 37 7.45 -16.65 -19.04
N PHE A 38 8.62 -15.99 -19.04
CA PHE A 38 9.92 -16.66 -19.15
C PHE A 38 10.18 -17.59 -17.95
N LEU A 39 9.83 -17.18 -16.73
CA LEU A 39 10.00 -18.03 -15.54
C LEU A 39 9.09 -19.26 -15.54
N VAL A 40 7.92 -19.20 -16.18
CA VAL A 40 7.01 -20.36 -16.29
C VAL A 40 7.41 -21.28 -17.43
N HIS A 41 7.68 -20.72 -18.62
CA HIS A 41 7.83 -21.49 -19.86
C HIS A 41 9.28 -21.65 -20.35
N GLY A 42 10.25 -20.96 -19.75
CA GLY A 42 11.66 -21.01 -20.15
C GLY A 42 12.01 -20.29 -21.46
N ARG A 43 11.01 -19.75 -22.15
CA ARG A 43 11.13 -19.03 -23.42
C ARG A 43 10.49 -17.66 -23.32
N ASP A 44 10.97 -16.75 -24.15
CA ASP A 44 10.36 -15.44 -24.29
C ASP A 44 9.00 -15.54 -25.01
N ILE A 45 8.15 -14.55 -24.78
CA ILE A 45 6.85 -14.50 -25.41
C ILE A 45 7.03 -14.17 -26.89
N VAL A 46 6.25 -14.83 -27.75
CA VAL A 46 6.20 -14.49 -29.17
C VAL A 46 5.18 -13.38 -29.33
N THR A 47 5.65 -12.18 -29.68
CA THR A 47 4.79 -11.05 -29.97
C THR A 47 4.37 -11.04 -31.44
N PRO A 48 3.27 -10.36 -31.82
CA PRO A 48 2.89 -10.22 -33.22
C PRO A 48 4.01 -9.60 -34.07
N LEU A 49 4.86 -8.76 -33.47
CA LEU A 49 6.01 -8.16 -34.14
C LEU A 49 7.06 -9.23 -34.51
N ASP A 50 7.29 -10.21 -33.63
CA ASP A 50 8.23 -11.32 -33.88
C ASP A 50 7.75 -12.27 -34.98
N VAL A 51 6.43 -12.34 -35.21
CA VAL A 51 5.82 -13.11 -36.30
C VAL A 51 5.97 -12.38 -37.65
N ILE A 52 5.82 -11.05 -37.64
CA ILE A 52 5.93 -10.21 -38.84
C ILE A 52 7.40 -10.07 -39.27
N LEU A 53 8.31 -9.99 -38.29
CA LEU A 53 9.75 -9.93 -38.50
C LEU A 53 10.40 -11.17 -37.87
N PRO A 54 10.34 -12.33 -38.56
CA PRO A 54 10.94 -13.54 -38.03
C PRO A 54 12.45 -13.32 -37.87
N HIS A 55 12.93 -13.49 -36.64
CA HIS A 55 14.34 -13.67 -36.37
C HIS A 55 14.58 -15.18 -36.30
N ASP A 56 15.23 -15.73 -37.33
CA ASP A 56 15.57 -17.16 -37.35
C ASP A 56 16.60 -17.46 -36.26
N THR A 57 16.11 -17.81 -35.08
CA THR A 57 16.91 -18.54 -34.10
C THR A 57 16.69 -20.02 -34.36
N GLU A 58 17.34 -20.55 -35.39
CA GLU A 58 17.39 -21.99 -35.66
C GLU A 58 18.00 -22.73 -34.46
N ASN A 59 17.16 -23.19 -33.53
CA ASN A 59 17.54 -24.16 -32.52
C ASN A 59 16.75 -25.44 -32.77
N HIS A 60 16.95 -26.05 -33.93
CA HIS A 60 16.49 -27.40 -34.24
C HIS A 60 17.49 -28.42 -33.68
N ALA A 61 17.72 -28.35 -32.36
CA ALA A 61 18.51 -29.34 -31.66
C ALA A 61 17.56 -30.40 -31.10
N ASP A 62 17.91 -31.68 -31.28
CA ASP A 62 17.19 -32.83 -30.70
C ASP A 62 17.04 -32.73 -29.16
N ASN A 63 17.81 -31.83 -28.51
CA ASN A 63 17.80 -31.55 -27.08
C ASN A 63 17.15 -30.20 -26.69
N TYR A 64 16.37 -29.56 -27.57
CA TYR A 64 15.77 -28.24 -27.31
C TYR A 64 14.93 -28.19 -26.02
N VAL A 65 14.13 -29.23 -25.76
CA VAL A 65 13.28 -29.31 -24.56
C VAL A 65 14.10 -29.39 -23.27
N GLN A 66 15.19 -30.17 -23.29
CA GLN A 66 16.10 -30.30 -22.14
C GLN A 66 16.74 -28.94 -21.82
N GLN A 67 17.28 -28.26 -22.85
CA GLN A 67 17.87 -26.94 -22.69
C GLN A 67 16.87 -25.90 -22.17
N LEU A 68 15.63 -25.96 -22.64
CA LEU A 68 14.56 -25.06 -22.19
C LEU A 68 14.25 -25.23 -20.70
N ILE A 69 14.17 -26.49 -20.23
CA ILE A 69 13.93 -26.80 -18.82
C ILE A 69 15.09 -26.31 -17.97
N THR A 70 16.33 -26.64 -18.35
CA THR A 70 17.54 -26.19 -17.63
C THR A 70 17.61 -24.67 -17.53
N ARG A 71 17.38 -23.96 -18.64
CA ARG A 71 17.37 -22.49 -18.66
C ARG A 71 16.27 -21.91 -17.77
N ALA A 72 15.09 -22.52 -17.77
CA ALA A 72 13.99 -22.10 -16.90
C ALA A 72 14.33 -22.30 -15.41
N GLU A 73 14.98 -23.42 -15.06
CA GLU A 73 15.41 -23.70 -13.69
C GLU A 73 16.49 -22.73 -13.22
N GLU A 74 17.52 -22.49 -14.04
CA GLU A 74 18.56 -21.48 -13.76
C GLU A 74 17.95 -20.09 -13.55
N ALA A 75 17.03 -19.69 -14.42
CA ALA A 75 16.34 -18.40 -14.30
C ALA A 75 15.52 -18.29 -13.02
N ARG A 76 14.85 -19.38 -12.59
CA ARG A 76 14.10 -19.42 -11.32
C ARG A 76 15.03 -19.32 -10.12
N GLN A 77 16.19 -19.98 -10.17
CA GLN A 77 17.19 -19.88 -9.10
C GLN A 77 17.73 -18.45 -8.98
N LEU A 78 18.08 -17.82 -10.10
CA LEU A 78 18.51 -16.41 -10.13
C LEU A 78 17.41 -15.46 -9.64
N ALA A 79 16.18 -15.64 -10.11
CA ALA A 79 15.05 -14.83 -9.66
C ALA A 79 14.84 -14.95 -8.14
N LYS A 80 15.02 -16.14 -7.57
CA LYS A 80 14.94 -16.35 -6.12
C LYS A 80 16.01 -15.56 -5.37
N LEU A 81 17.24 -15.52 -5.87
CA LEU A 81 18.32 -14.71 -5.27
C LEU A 81 17.97 -13.22 -5.34
N HIS A 82 17.55 -12.72 -6.50
CA HIS A 82 17.15 -11.31 -6.65
C HIS A 82 15.99 -10.92 -5.72
N ILE A 83 15.00 -11.80 -5.55
CA ILE A 83 13.89 -11.58 -4.61
C ILE A 83 14.41 -11.45 -3.18
N LEU A 84 15.34 -12.31 -2.76
CA LEU A 84 15.90 -12.25 -1.40
C LEU A 84 16.69 -10.95 -1.16
N ASP A 85 17.48 -10.52 -2.14
CA ASP A 85 18.24 -9.27 -2.05
C ASP A 85 17.30 -8.06 -2.01
N ALA A 86 16.29 -8.02 -2.87
CA ALA A 86 15.28 -6.97 -2.86
C ALA A 86 14.51 -6.91 -1.54
N GLN A 87 14.13 -8.08 -0.99
CA GLN A 87 13.50 -8.18 0.33
C GLN A 87 14.40 -7.66 1.44
N ALA A 88 15.71 -7.93 1.40
CA ALA A 88 16.66 -7.42 2.38
C ALA A 88 16.78 -5.88 2.33
N VAL A 89 16.82 -5.31 1.12
CA VAL A 89 16.85 -3.85 0.90
C VAL A 89 15.57 -3.21 1.41
N ASP A 90 14.41 -3.78 1.08
CA ASP A 90 13.11 -3.25 1.48
C ASP A 90 12.90 -3.37 2.99
N LYS A 91 13.36 -4.48 3.61
CA LYS A 91 13.38 -4.62 5.06
C LYS A 91 14.21 -3.52 5.71
N ARG A 92 15.43 -3.27 5.22
CA ARG A 92 16.29 -2.20 5.76
C ARG A 92 15.60 -0.83 5.66
N ARG A 93 15.02 -0.51 4.51
CA ARG A 93 14.27 0.75 4.29
C ARG A 93 13.06 0.88 5.21
N TYR A 94 12.37 -0.23 5.48
CA TYR A 94 11.27 -0.27 6.43
C TYR A 94 11.76 -0.02 7.84
N ASP A 95 12.78 -0.76 8.29
CA ASP A 95 13.34 -0.67 9.64
C ASP A 95 13.90 0.75 9.94
N GLU A 96 14.51 1.41 8.96
CA GLU A 96 14.99 2.80 9.08
C GLU A 96 13.87 3.83 9.34
N ARG A 97 12.69 3.61 8.74
CA ARG A 97 11.55 4.54 8.84
C ARG A 97 10.55 4.14 9.92
N HIS A 98 10.57 2.88 10.32
CA HIS A 98 9.60 2.32 11.25
C HIS A 98 9.84 2.86 12.66
N ARG A 99 8.81 3.47 13.24
CA ARG A 99 8.78 3.87 14.64
C ARG A 99 7.82 2.96 15.38
N PRO A 100 8.27 2.16 16.36
CA PRO A 100 7.38 1.29 17.11
C PRO A 100 6.39 2.17 17.89
N VAL A 101 5.11 1.98 17.63
CA VAL A 101 4.03 2.60 18.41
C VAL A 101 3.48 1.54 19.32
N ASN A 102 3.61 1.75 20.63
CA ASN A 102 3.11 0.80 21.63
C ASN A 102 2.00 1.44 22.45
N TYR A 103 0.93 0.68 22.65
CA TYR A 103 -0.15 1.07 23.55
C TYR A 103 -0.19 0.16 24.77
N ASN A 104 -0.46 0.76 25.94
CA ASN A 104 -0.58 0.04 27.19
C ASN A 104 -1.96 -0.61 27.31
N VAL A 105 -1.99 -1.85 27.79
CA VAL A 105 -3.22 -2.55 28.13
C VAL A 105 -3.95 -1.78 29.25
N GLY A 106 -5.26 -1.63 29.10
CA GLY A 106 -6.11 -0.81 29.97
C GLY A 106 -6.26 0.64 29.49
N GLY A 107 -5.42 1.10 28.55
CA GLY A 107 -5.50 2.43 27.97
C GLY A 107 -6.76 2.66 27.13
N LEU A 108 -7.11 3.94 26.96
CA LEU A 108 -8.20 4.39 26.11
C LEU A 108 -7.65 4.79 24.74
N GLY A 109 -8.37 4.42 23.69
CA GLY A 109 -8.00 4.73 22.31
C GLY A 109 -9.20 5.03 21.41
N TRP A 110 -8.92 5.78 20.36
CA TRP A 110 -9.80 5.94 19.21
C TRP A 110 -9.47 4.88 18.16
N VAL A 111 -10.48 4.23 17.61
CA VAL A 111 -10.35 3.24 16.53
C VAL A 111 -10.75 3.87 15.21
N PHE A 112 -9.86 3.79 14.22
CA PHE A 112 -10.14 4.18 12.85
C PHE A 112 -11.07 3.16 12.18
N THR A 113 -12.25 3.60 11.75
CA THR A 113 -13.20 2.79 11.00
C THR A 113 -13.51 3.50 9.68
N PRO A 114 -13.13 2.93 8.52
CA PRO A 114 -13.44 3.53 7.23
C PRO A 114 -14.94 3.37 6.94
N VAL A 115 -15.74 4.36 7.34
CA VAL A 115 -17.17 4.39 7.05
C VAL A 115 -17.39 5.11 5.73
N ARG A 116 -18.00 4.42 4.76
CA ARG A 116 -18.53 5.03 3.54
C ARG A 116 -20.04 5.13 3.66
N LYS A 117 -20.60 6.34 3.52
CA LYS A 117 -22.06 6.55 3.44
C LYS A 117 -22.37 7.16 2.08
N VAL A 118 -23.20 6.48 1.30
CA VAL A 118 -23.67 6.97 0.01
C VAL A 118 -24.38 8.31 0.22
N GLY A 119 -24.01 9.33 -0.56
CA GLY A 119 -24.56 10.68 -0.48
C GLY A 119 -23.89 11.64 0.52
N LEU A 120 -22.94 11.19 1.36
CA LEU A 120 -22.15 12.07 2.23
C LEU A 120 -20.69 12.14 1.76
N SER A 121 -20.10 13.34 1.83
CA SER A 121 -18.69 13.51 1.50
C SER A 121 -17.79 12.79 2.50
N GLU A 122 -16.94 11.88 2.01
CA GLU A 122 -15.97 11.14 2.82
C GLU A 122 -15.05 12.05 3.64
N LYS A 123 -14.80 13.28 3.16
CA LYS A 123 -13.92 14.26 3.82
C LYS A 123 -14.52 14.83 5.10
N LEU A 124 -15.84 14.89 5.21
CA LEU A 124 -16.56 15.46 6.37
C LEU A 124 -16.97 14.40 7.40
N LEU A 125 -16.79 13.12 7.10
CA LEU A 125 -17.12 12.04 8.01
C LEU A 125 -16.06 11.86 9.10
N ARG A 126 -16.50 11.70 10.34
CA ARG A 126 -15.63 11.28 11.45
C ARG A 126 -15.14 9.86 11.18
N ARG A 127 -13.83 9.69 11.02
CA ARG A 127 -13.20 8.39 10.72
C ARG A 127 -12.72 7.62 11.95
N TYR A 128 -12.62 8.31 13.08
CA TYR A 128 -12.20 7.73 14.36
C TYR A 128 -13.39 7.68 15.31
N PHE A 129 -13.61 6.53 15.93
CA PHE A 129 -14.69 6.26 16.87
C PHE A 129 -14.11 5.79 18.20
N GLY A 130 -14.78 6.09 19.31
CA GLY A 130 -14.29 5.82 20.65
C GLY A 130 -15.06 6.62 21.70
N PRO A 131 -14.85 6.35 22.99
CA PRO A 131 -13.68 5.65 23.55
C PRO A 131 -13.73 4.11 23.47
N TYR A 132 -12.62 3.50 23.04
CA TYR A 132 -12.36 2.06 23.14
C TYR A 132 -11.30 1.80 24.20
N ARG A 133 -11.49 0.77 25.02
CA ARG A 133 -10.48 0.28 25.96
C ARG A 133 -9.63 -0.79 25.28
N ILE A 134 -8.32 -0.71 25.44
CA ILE A 134 -7.39 -1.76 25.00
C ILE A 134 -7.40 -2.85 26.06
N THR A 135 -7.95 -4.01 25.72
CA THR A 135 -8.12 -5.12 26.66
C THR A 135 -6.91 -6.03 26.69
N ARG A 136 -6.29 -6.28 25.53
CA ARG A 136 -5.14 -7.17 25.40
C ARG A 136 -4.26 -6.78 24.22
N ARG A 137 -2.95 -7.01 24.34
CA ARG A 137 -2.00 -7.01 23.22
C ARG A 137 -1.87 -8.44 22.67
N LEU A 138 -2.22 -8.65 21.40
CA LEU A 138 -2.12 -9.96 20.75
C LEU A 138 -0.77 -10.13 20.04
N SER A 139 -0.28 -9.08 19.39
CA SER A 139 1.08 -9.00 18.82
C SER A 139 1.62 -7.58 18.92
N ASP A 140 2.85 -7.34 18.44
CA ASP A 140 3.43 -5.99 18.43
C ASP A 140 2.61 -4.99 17.62
N VAL A 141 1.85 -5.49 16.63
CA VAL A 141 1.08 -4.70 15.67
C VAL A 141 -0.43 -4.89 15.81
N THR A 142 -0.90 -5.81 16.66
CA THR A 142 -2.33 -6.12 16.82
C THR A 142 -2.78 -6.09 18.27
N TYR A 143 -3.88 -5.37 18.51
CA TYR A 143 -4.46 -5.15 19.82
C TYR A 143 -5.93 -5.53 19.80
N GLU A 144 -6.39 -6.12 20.89
CA GLU A 144 -7.79 -6.38 21.16
C GLU A 144 -8.39 -5.19 21.91
N VAL A 145 -9.47 -4.64 21.35
CA VAL A 145 -10.13 -3.44 21.88
C VAL A 145 -11.61 -3.68 22.12
N GLN A 146 -12.16 -3.00 23.12
CA GLN A 146 -13.55 -3.13 23.54
C GLN A 146 -14.18 -1.74 23.65
N SER A 147 -15.37 -1.57 23.07
CA SER A 147 -16.09 -0.29 23.18
C SER A 147 -16.58 -0.07 24.61
N ILE A 148 -16.41 1.15 25.12
CA ILE A 148 -16.89 1.53 26.48
C ILE A 148 -18.33 2.00 26.45
N GLU A 149 -18.77 2.57 25.33
CA GLU A 149 -20.14 3.04 25.18
C GLU A 149 -21.09 1.87 24.94
N VAL A 150 -21.78 1.45 26.00
CA VAL A 150 -22.90 0.51 25.94
C VAL A 150 -24.14 1.23 25.41
N THR A 151 -24.08 1.76 24.19
CA THR A 151 -25.30 2.19 23.49
C THR A 151 -25.89 0.96 22.82
N SER A 152 -27.14 0.64 23.16
CA SER A 152 -27.88 -0.63 23.08
C SER A 152 -27.97 -1.38 21.74
N ARG A 153 -27.14 -1.09 20.73
CA ARG A 153 -27.03 -1.84 19.46
C ARG A 153 -25.64 -2.41 19.16
N ARG A 154 -24.60 -2.05 19.94
CA ARG A 154 -23.26 -2.62 19.84
C ARG A 154 -22.81 -3.07 21.22
N GLN A 155 -23.42 -4.13 21.74
CA GLN A 155 -22.91 -4.80 22.94
C GLN A 155 -21.43 -5.10 22.76
N SER A 156 -20.59 -4.59 23.66
CA SER A 156 -19.34 -5.15 24.20
C SER A 156 -18.52 -6.08 23.28
N LYS A 157 -18.49 -5.80 21.97
CA LYS A 157 -17.84 -6.67 21.00
C LYS A 157 -16.37 -6.36 21.06
N LYS A 158 -15.58 -7.37 21.38
CA LYS A 158 -14.13 -7.31 21.28
C LYS A 158 -13.79 -7.31 19.80
N ASP A 159 -13.00 -6.33 19.38
CA ASP A 159 -12.52 -6.18 18.00
C ASP A 159 -11.00 -6.26 17.98
N ILE A 160 -10.44 -6.82 16.92
CA ILE A 160 -9.00 -6.94 16.75
C ILE A 160 -8.56 -5.90 15.75
N VAL A 161 -7.72 -4.97 16.21
CA VAL A 161 -7.35 -3.78 15.46
C VAL A 161 -5.83 -3.67 15.34
N HIS A 162 -5.37 -3.31 14.14
CA HIS A 162 -3.97 -3.02 13.88
C HIS A 162 -3.55 -1.71 14.56
N VAL A 163 -2.33 -1.63 15.07
CA VAL A 163 -1.79 -0.49 15.84
C VAL A 163 -1.94 0.86 15.11
N LEU A 164 -1.79 0.88 13.79
CA LEU A 164 -1.95 2.09 12.96
C LEU A 164 -3.39 2.61 12.89
N ARG A 165 -4.38 1.76 13.18
CA ARG A 165 -5.79 2.15 13.28
C ARG A 165 -6.14 2.66 14.67
N LEU A 166 -5.23 2.56 15.64
CA LEU A 166 -5.43 3.10 16.99
C LEU A 166 -4.78 4.48 17.11
N LYS A 167 -5.42 5.34 17.90
CA LYS A 167 -4.85 6.59 18.40
C LYS A 167 -5.10 6.70 19.89
N PRO A 168 -4.19 7.30 20.67
CA PRO A 168 -4.43 7.53 22.09
C PRO A 168 -5.68 8.40 22.28
N TYR A 169 -6.50 8.07 23.27
CA TYR A 169 -7.66 8.88 23.61
C TYR A 169 -7.21 10.12 24.38
N CYS A 170 -7.43 11.29 23.79
CA CYS A 170 -7.33 12.58 24.49
C CYS A 170 -8.73 12.99 24.90
N ASP A 171 -8.92 13.29 26.18
CA ASP A 171 -10.19 13.77 26.70
C ASP A 171 -10.48 15.18 26.15
N PRO A 172 -11.59 15.38 25.41
CA PRO A 172 -11.97 16.68 24.88
C PRO A 172 -12.15 17.76 25.96
N GLN A 173 -12.50 17.40 27.19
CA GLN A 173 -12.66 18.37 28.28
C GLN A 173 -11.30 18.91 28.75
N ARG A 174 -10.29 18.04 28.80
CA ARG A 174 -8.92 18.40 29.20
C ARG A 174 -8.19 19.29 28.17
N GLN A 175 -8.62 19.25 26.91
CA GLN A 175 -8.12 20.16 25.85
C GLN A 175 -8.65 21.58 25.96
N LEU A 176 -9.83 21.80 26.56
CA LEU A 176 -10.38 23.15 26.75
C LEU A 176 -9.64 23.90 27.87
N ASP A 177 -9.18 23.17 28.89
CA ASP A 177 -8.42 23.75 30.01
C ASP A 177 -6.98 24.13 29.63
N ASP A 178 -6.33 23.36 28.75
CA ASP A 178 -4.95 23.59 28.30
C ASP A 178 -4.85 24.58 27.11
N ALA A 179 -5.97 24.84 26.42
CA ALA A 179 -6.07 25.86 25.37
C ALA A 179 -5.95 27.29 25.90
N GLY A 180 -6.03 27.50 27.22
CA GLY A 180 -5.77 28.79 27.87
C GLY A 180 -4.29 29.20 27.94
N VAL A 181 -3.34 28.25 27.73
CA VAL A 181 -1.91 28.51 27.98
C VAL A 181 -1.04 28.33 26.73
N HIS A 182 -1.49 27.60 25.70
CA HIS A 182 -0.70 27.40 24.48
C HIS A 182 -0.95 28.47 23.41
N ARG A 183 -0.07 29.49 23.36
CA ARG A 183 0.13 30.31 22.15
C ARG A 183 0.49 29.37 21.01
N ILE A 184 -0.41 29.22 20.04
CA ILE A 184 -0.18 28.49 18.79
C ILE A 184 1.09 29.07 18.14
N PRO A 185 2.19 28.31 17.99
CA PRO A 185 3.30 28.79 17.19
C PRO A 185 2.80 28.91 15.76
N ARG A 186 2.86 30.13 15.23
CA ARG A 186 2.53 30.41 13.82
C ARG A 186 3.32 29.42 12.96
N ARG A 187 2.62 28.66 12.12
CA ARG A 187 3.27 27.76 11.16
C ARG A 187 4.33 28.54 10.39
N PRO A 188 5.54 27.99 10.18
CA PRO A 188 6.51 28.65 9.32
C PRO A 188 5.88 28.82 7.94
N VAL A 189 5.87 30.06 7.48
CA VAL A 189 5.40 30.48 6.16
C VAL A 189 6.14 29.64 5.12
N THR A 190 5.39 28.90 4.29
CA THR A 190 5.97 28.15 3.18
C THR A 190 6.60 29.12 2.17
N ARG A 191 7.74 28.72 1.59
CA ARG A 191 8.57 29.50 0.64
C ARG A 191 7.80 30.09 -0.56
N SER A 192 6.62 29.57 -0.86
CA SER A 192 5.71 30.07 -1.88
C SER A 192 5.00 31.38 -1.51
N GLN A 193 4.78 31.66 -0.22
CA GLN A 193 4.16 32.92 0.23
C GLN A 193 5.16 34.08 0.32
N THR A 194 6.46 33.80 0.50
CA THR A 194 7.53 34.83 0.55
C THR A 194 7.88 35.42 -0.82
N ARG A 195 7.36 34.85 -1.92
CA ARG A 195 7.58 35.36 -3.29
C ARG A 195 6.55 36.45 -3.62
N LEU A 196 5.28 36.22 -3.27
CA LEU A 196 4.18 37.17 -3.52
C LEU A 196 4.30 38.48 -2.73
N GLN A 197 4.96 38.46 -1.56
CA GLN A 197 5.22 39.69 -0.79
C GLN A 197 6.37 40.54 -1.34
N ARG A 198 7.38 39.92 -1.98
CA ARG A 198 8.49 40.69 -2.59
C ARG A 198 8.08 41.41 -3.87
N ASP A 199 7.13 40.83 -4.61
CA ASP A 199 6.61 41.43 -5.84
C ASP A 199 5.59 42.56 -5.55
N ALA A 200 5.07 42.68 -4.31
CA ALA A 200 4.16 43.74 -3.89
C ALA A 200 4.89 44.98 -3.33
N ASP A 201 6.07 44.82 -2.73
CA ASP A 201 6.87 45.92 -2.16
C ASP A 201 7.81 46.57 -3.20
N SER A 202 7.78 46.13 -4.46
CA SER A 202 8.59 46.65 -5.56
C SER A 202 7.80 47.43 -6.64
N SER A 203 6.58 47.88 -6.29
CA SER A 203 5.79 48.86 -7.06
C SER A 203 5.65 50.18 -6.32
#